data_AF-A0A1Z9U0I5-F1
#
_entry.id   AF-A0A1Z9U0I5-F1
#
_cell.length_a   1.000
_cell.length_b   1.000
_cell.length_c   1.000
_cell.angle_alpha   90.00
_cell.angle_beta   90.00
_cell.angle_gamma   90.00
#
_symmetry.space_group_name_H-M   'P 1'
#
loop_
_entity.id
_entity.type
_entity.pdbx_description
1 polymer ?
#
loop_
_entity_poly.entity_id
_entity_poly.type
_entity_poly.pdbx_seq_one_letter_code
_entity_poly.pdbx_strand_id
1 'polypeptide(L)' 'VNVDFSHTFTEDTVFYYVCEPHMSLDMFGKVTVGDGGIVAPVVSDDKEEENTPGFLGVTMILATLGAVLYSRSNRDEEL' A
#
# COMPACT_ATOMS: atom_id res chain seq x y z
N VAL A 1 -22.20 13.57 -12.43
CA VAL A 1 -22.85 14.20 -11.25
C VAL A 1 -21.77 14.36 -10.21
N ASN A 2 -21.43 15.59 -9.82
CA ASN A 2 -20.56 15.80 -8.67
C ASN A 2 -21.45 15.81 -7.42
N VAL A 3 -21.07 15.08 -6.38
CA VAL A 3 -21.82 15.03 -5.12
C VAL A 3 -20.95 15.71 -4.08
N ASP A 4 -21.40 16.86 -3.58
CA ASP A 4 -20.69 17.62 -2.57
C ASP A 4 -21.28 17.29 -1.19
N PHE A 5 -20.42 16.92 -0.24
CA PHE A 5 -20.80 16.56 1.13
C PHE A 5 -20.01 17.43 2.12
N SER A 6 -20.71 17.96 3.13
CA SER A 6 -20.09 18.72 4.22
C SER A 6 -20.57 18.19 5.58
N HIS A 7 -19.64 18.06 6.51
CA HIS A 7 -19.91 17.62 7.87
C HIS A 7 -19.03 18.40 8.85
N THR A 8 -19.63 18.86 9.95
CA THR A 8 -18.92 19.56 11.03
C THR A 8 -18.76 18.60 12.20
N PHE A 9 -17.51 18.33 12.58
CA PHE A 9 -17.20 17.47 13.72
C PHE A 9 -17.31 18.24 15.03
N THR A 10 -17.98 17.67 16.03
CA THR A 10 -18.16 18.26 17.37
C THR A 10 -17.48 17.46 18.48
N GLU A 11 -16.91 16.30 18.16
CA GLU A 11 -16.35 15.35 19.12
C GLU A 11 -14.87 15.08 18.79
N ASP A 12 -14.06 14.88 19.84
CA ASP A 12 -12.65 14.45 19.73
C ASP A 12 -12.61 12.92 19.62
N THR A 13 -12.64 12.42 18.39
CA THR A 13 -12.69 11.00 18.07
C THR A 13 -12.24 10.74 16.62
N VAL A 14 -12.21 9.46 16.24
CA VAL A 14 -11.90 8.98 14.90
C VAL A 14 -13.18 8.64 14.14
N PHE A 15 -13.38 9.26 12.99
CA PHE A 15 -14.51 9.03 12.09
C PHE A 15 -14.05 8.26 10.85
N TYR A 16 -14.74 7.16 10.53
CA TYR A 16 -14.48 6.35 9.34
C TYR A 16 -15.50 6.67 8.24
N TYR A 17 -15.03 6.86 7.02
CA TYR A 17 -15.86 7.10 5.85
C TYR A 17 -15.66 6.03 4.79
N VAL A 18 -16.71 5.79 4.01
CA VAL A 18 -16.72 4.83 2.92
C VAL A 18 -17.48 5.41 1.74
N CYS A 19 -16.94 5.23 0.54
CA CYS A 19 -17.70 5.45 -0.68
C CYS A 19 -18.40 4.13 -1.04
N GLU A 20 -19.69 4.03 -0.73
CA GLU A 20 -20.51 2.82 -0.95
C GLU A 20 -20.34 2.15 -2.33
N PRO A 21 -20.36 2.88 -3.47
CA PRO A 21 -20.18 2.23 -4.78
C PRO A 21 -18.78 1.64 -5.00
N HIS A 22 -17.79 1.97 -4.17
CA HIS A 22 -16.39 1.58 -4.33
C HIS A 22 -15.84 0.79 -3.13
N MET A 23 -16.70 0.21 -2.30
CA MET A 23 -16.29 -0.59 -1.13
C MET A 23 -15.37 -1.74 -1.50
N SER A 24 -15.68 -2.46 -2.59
CA SER A 24 -14.90 -3.60 -3.06
C SER A 24 -13.56 -3.22 -3.68
N LEU A 25 -13.30 -1.91 -3.83
CA LEU A 25 -12.04 -1.33 -4.32
C LEU A 25 -11.31 -0.57 -3.21
N ASP A 26 -11.70 -0.82 -1.95
CA ASP A 26 -11.07 -0.26 -0.76
C ASP A 26 -11.07 1.27 -0.69
N MET A 27 -12.14 1.92 -1.21
CA MET A 27 -12.30 3.38 -1.10
C MET A 27 -12.84 3.78 0.27
N PHE A 28 -11.97 3.65 1.26
CA PHE A 28 -12.19 4.05 2.64
C PHE A 28 -11.40 5.31 2.98
N GLY A 29 -11.76 5.93 4.08
CA GLY A 29 -10.77 6.67 4.81
C GLY A 29 -11.23 7.12 6.17
N LYS A 30 -10.45 8.02 6.75
CA LYS A 30 -10.47 8.32 8.17
C LYS A 30 -10.24 9.80 8.39
N VAL A 31 -11.00 10.39 9.29
CA VAL A 31 -10.77 11.73 9.82
C VAL A 31 -10.58 11.60 11.33
N THR A 32 -9.40 11.99 11.81
CA THR A 32 -9.12 12.10 13.24
C THR A 32 -9.31 13.54 13.66
N VAL A 33 -10.13 13.78 14.67
CA VAL A 33 -10.38 15.11 15.23
C VAL A 33 -9.82 15.13 16.65
N GLY A 34 -8.98 16.11 16.96
CA GLY A 34 -8.23 16.14 18.22
C GLY A 34 -7.17 15.03 18.27
N ASP A 35 -7.02 14.41 19.44
CA ASP A 35 -6.13 13.25 19.61
C ASP A 35 -6.80 11.93 19.21
N GLY A 36 -8.06 11.98 18.76
CA GLY A 36 -8.86 10.83 18.35
C GLY A 36 -9.58 10.14 19.50
N GLY A 37 -9.76 10.85 20.62
CA GLY A 37 -10.21 10.28 21.89
C GLY A 37 -9.20 9.28 22.47
N ILE A 38 -9.50 8.72 23.65
CA ILE A 38 -8.73 7.60 24.24
C ILE A 38 -8.98 6.32 23.44
N VAL A 39 -8.44 6.23 22.24
CA VAL A 39 -8.28 4.96 21.55
C VAL A 39 -7.06 4.26 22.14
N ALA A 40 -7.33 3.14 22.82
CA ALA A 40 -6.30 2.21 23.27
C ALA A 40 -5.31 1.94 22.12
N PRO A 41 -4.00 1.81 22.41
CA PRO A 41 -2.99 1.73 21.36
C PRO A 41 -3.32 0.60 20.40
N VAL A 42 -3.68 0.97 19.17
CA VAL A 42 -3.61 0.08 18.03
C VAL A 42 -2.15 -0.29 17.88
N VAL A 43 -1.86 -1.57 18.13
CA VAL A 43 -0.57 -2.18 17.83
C VAL A 43 -0.38 -1.99 16.32
N SER A 44 0.49 -1.06 15.94
CA SER A 44 1.02 -1.00 14.58
C SER A 44 1.80 -2.29 14.37
N ASP A 45 1.16 -3.25 13.72
CA ASP A 45 1.87 -4.36 13.12
C ASP A 45 2.58 -3.76 11.90
N ASP A 46 3.82 -3.32 12.11
CA ASP A 46 4.73 -2.87 11.06
C ASP A 46 5.05 -4.07 10.16
N LYS A 47 4.07 -4.52 9.37
CA LYS A 47 4.35 -5.31 8.18
C LYS A 47 4.81 -4.32 7.14
N GLU A 48 6.03 -4.50 6.65
CA GLU A 48 6.53 -3.82 5.47
C GLU A 48 5.53 -4.03 4.33
N GLU A 49 4.66 -3.05 4.08
CA GLU A 49 3.69 -3.14 2.99
C GLU A 49 4.48 -3.07 1.67
N GLU A 50 4.55 -4.20 0.98
CA GLU A 50 5.16 -4.32 -0.34
C GLU A 50 4.30 -3.55 -1.35
N ASN A 51 4.54 -2.23 -1.42
CA ASN A 51 3.83 -1.26 -2.26
C ASN A 51 4.10 -1.42 -3.76
N THR A 52 4.77 -2.50 -4.16
CA THR A 52 5.14 -2.75 -5.55
C THR A 52 4.10 -3.71 -6.14
N PRO A 53 3.30 -3.28 -7.14
CA PRO A 53 2.42 -4.20 -7.87
C PRO A 53 3.24 -5.41 -8.36
N GLY A 54 2.60 -6.57 -8.52
CA GLY A 54 3.23 -7.90 -8.69
C GLY A 54 4.27 -8.09 -9.82
N PHE A 55 4.66 -7.02 -10.52
CA PHE A 55 5.82 -7.00 -11.40
C PHE A 55 7.15 -7.18 -10.65
N LEU A 56 7.28 -6.83 -9.36
CA LEU A 56 8.55 -7.00 -8.62
C LEU A 56 9.03 -8.46 -8.63
N GLY A 57 8.11 -9.41 -8.40
CA GLY A 57 8.43 -10.84 -8.47
C GLY A 57 8.88 -11.28 -9.86
N VAL A 58 8.21 -10.80 -10.91
CA VAL A 58 8.54 -11.15 -12.30
C VAL A 58 9.87 -10.55 -12.73
N THR A 59 10.14 -9.29 -12.39
CA THR A 59 11.41 -8.62 -12.74
C THR A 59 12.58 -9.20 -11.97
N MET A 60 12.41 -9.62 -10.71
CA MET A 60 13.44 -10.32 -9.94
C MET A 60 13.80 -11.68 -10.55
N ILE A 61 12.80 -12.47 -10.95
CA ILE A 61 13.05 -13.75 -11.62
C ILE A 61 13.75 -13.53 -12.97
N LEU A 62 13.33 -12.54 -13.76
CA LEU A 62 13.99 -12.22 -15.03
C LEU A 62 15.42 -11.71 -14.84
N ALA A 63 15.66 -10.84 -13.85
CA ALA A 63 16.98 -10.28 -13.56
C ALA A 63 17.95 -11.37 -13.08
N THR A 64 17.51 -12.27 -12.20
CA THR A 64 18.31 -13.40 -11.72
C THR A 64 18.67 -14.37 -12.85
N LEU A 65 17.70 -14.73 -13.70
CA LEU A 65 17.96 -15.57 -14.86
C LEU A 65 18.91 -14.88 -15.85
N GLY A 66 18.71 -13.60 -16.12
CA GLY A 66 19.59 -12.79 -16.96
C GLY A 66 21.02 -12.72 -16.43
N ALA A 67 21.19 -12.49 -15.12
CA ALA A 67 22.49 -12.46 -14.47
C ALA A 67 23.21 -13.82 -14.53
N VAL A 68 22.50 -14.93 -14.35
CA VAL A 68 23.07 -16.28 -14.46
C VAL A 68 23.52 -16.59 -15.89
N LEU A 69 22.72 -16.23 -16.90
CA LEU A 69 23.07 -16.44 -18.30
C LEU A 69 24.22 -15.52 -18.74
N TYR A 70 24.21 -14.26 -18.32
CA TYR A 70 25.29 -13.30 -18.58
C TYR A 70 26.61 -13.76 -17.94
N SER A 71 26.56 -14.21 -16.69
CA SER A 71 27.74 -14.74 -16.00
C SER A 71 28.28 -16.03 -16.62
N ARG A 72 27.44 -16.82 -17.32
CA ARG A 72 27.90 -17.96 -18.11
C ARG A 72 28.55 -17.51 -19.42
N SER A 73 27.88 -16.67 -20.20
CA SER A 73 28.39 -16.17 -21.47
C SER A 73 29.73 -15.42 -21.30
N ASN A 74 29.89 -14.62 -20.25
CA ASN A 74 31.13 -13.89 -20.00
C ASN A 74 32.28 -14.81 -19.58
N ARG A 75 32.01 -16.03 -19.12
CA ARG A 75 33.05 -17.03 -18.82
C ARG A 75 33.54 -17.76 -20.06
N ASP A 76 32.74 -17.76 -21.13
CA ASP A 76 33.08 -18.35 -22.42
C ASP A 76 33.95 -17.41 -23.28
N GLU A 77 34.03 -16.11 -22.94
CA GLU A 77 34.89 -15.12 -23.61
C GLU A 77 36.32 -15.03 -23.02
N GLU A 78 36.63 -15.76 -21.94
CA GLU A 78 37.95 -15.75 -21.25
C GLU A 78 38.79 -17.03 -21.49
N LEU A 79 38.36 -17.91 -22.41
CA LEU A 79 39.07 -19.13 -22.86
C LEU A 79 39.46 -19.06 -24.35
#